data_AF-A0A526U9B4-F1
#
_entry.id   AF-A0A526U9B4-F1
#
_cell.length_a   1.000
_cell.length_b   1.000
_cell.length_c   1.000
_cell.angle_alpha   90.00
_cell.angle_beta   90.00
_cell.angle_gamma   90.00
#
_symmetry.space_group_name_H-M   'P 1'
#
loop_
_entity.id
_entity.type
_entity.pdbx_description
1 polymer ?
#
loop_
_entity_poly.entity_id
_entity_poly.type
_entity_poly.pdbx_seq_one_letter_code
_entity_poly.pdbx_strand_id
1 'polypeptide(L)'
;MSEASARRKPNDQPALLDTELEHLPPELRWCEWMARVEAVIFAANEPVTRSVLARVVGKNCNIELIIDDIRAELAGRPYELVAVAGGWQHRTKKVFGDAIHA
;
A
#
# COMPACT_ATOMS: atom_id res chain seq x y z
N MET A 1 -14.49 -41.73 9.43
CA MET A 1 -13.59 -40.70 9.98
C MET A 1 -12.44 -40.51 8.99
N SER A 2 -12.18 -39.24 8.70
CA SER A 2 -11.06 -38.67 7.94
C SER A 2 -11.11 -38.81 6.42
N GLU A 3 -11.79 -37.83 5.85
CA GLU A 3 -11.77 -37.44 4.44
C GLU A 3 -10.34 -37.12 4.00
N ALA A 4 -10.00 -37.64 2.83
CA ALA A 4 -8.86 -37.20 2.06
C ALA A 4 -9.31 -36.12 1.06
N SER A 5 -8.42 -35.14 0.90
CA SER A 5 -8.23 -34.35 -0.31
C SER A 5 -9.09 -33.09 -0.50
N ALA A 6 -8.48 -31.95 -0.17
CA ALA A 6 -8.63 -30.75 -0.97
C ALA A 6 -7.29 -29.98 -0.95
N ARG A 7 -6.35 -30.42 -1.80
CA ARG A 7 -5.18 -29.61 -2.16
C ARG A 7 -5.72 -28.38 -2.88
N ARG A 8 -5.85 -27.25 -2.17
CA ARG A 8 -6.26 -25.97 -2.76
C ARG A 8 -5.31 -25.66 -3.91
N LYS A 9 -5.86 -25.63 -5.12
CA LYS A 9 -5.16 -25.20 -6.34
C LYS A 9 -4.85 -23.70 -6.20
N PRO A 10 -3.65 -23.23 -6.57
CA PRO A 10 -3.36 -21.80 -6.66
C PRO A 10 -4.02 -21.29 -7.95
N ASN A 11 -5.32 -21.00 -7.88
CA ASN A 11 -6.05 -20.31 -8.93
C ASN A 11 -6.77 -19.09 -8.35
N ASP A 12 -6.10 -18.36 -7.46
CA ASP A 12 -6.43 -16.97 -7.12
C ASP A 12 -5.63 -16.08 -8.08
N GLN A 13 -6.06 -16.00 -9.35
CA GLN A 13 -5.87 -14.73 -10.02
C GLN A 13 -6.83 -13.78 -9.30
N PRO A 14 -6.36 -12.74 -8.59
CA PRO A 14 -7.25 -11.68 -8.20
C PRO A 14 -7.91 -11.21 -9.50
N ALA A 15 -9.23 -10.99 -9.48
CA ALA A 15 -9.94 -10.34 -10.58
C ALA A 15 -9.03 -9.23 -11.14
N LEU A 16 -8.70 -9.31 -12.44
CA LEU A 16 -7.66 -8.49 -13.07
C LEU A 16 -7.79 -7.04 -12.62
N LEU A 17 -6.95 -6.62 -11.68
CA LEU A 17 -6.98 -5.26 -11.17
C LEU A 17 -6.57 -4.36 -12.33
N ASP A 18 -7.45 -3.47 -12.77
CA ASP A 18 -7.09 -2.42 -13.73
C ASP A 18 -6.18 -1.43 -13.01
N THR A 19 -4.87 -1.58 -13.22
CA THR A 19 -3.86 -0.69 -12.66
C THR A 19 -3.66 0.56 -13.49
N GLU A 20 -3.99 0.55 -14.78
CA GLU A 20 -3.75 1.69 -15.67
C GLU A 20 -4.83 2.76 -15.52
N LEU A 21 -6.07 2.36 -15.23
CA LEU A 21 -7.18 3.30 -14.95
C LEU A 21 -7.33 4.35 -16.08
N GLU A 22 -7.11 3.94 -17.33
CA GLU A 22 -7.08 4.84 -18.49
C GLU A 22 -8.42 5.56 -18.71
N HIS A 23 -9.50 4.97 -18.20
CA HIS A 23 -10.85 5.52 -18.24
C HIS A 23 -11.07 6.71 -17.28
N LEU A 24 -10.18 6.93 -16.30
CA LEU A 24 -10.27 8.07 -15.38
C LEU A 24 -9.47 9.27 -15.91
N PRO A 25 -9.91 10.51 -15.63
CA PRO A 25 -9.06 11.70 -15.73
C PRO A 25 -7.77 11.55 -14.91
N PRO A 26 -6.66 12.20 -15.31
CA PRO A 26 -5.36 12.06 -14.64
C PRO A 26 -5.39 12.31 -13.13
N GLU A 27 -6.15 13.30 -12.67
CA GLU A 27 -6.24 13.67 -11.26
C GLU A 27 -6.94 12.60 -10.44
N LEU A 28 -8.07 12.08 -10.94
CA LEU A 28 -8.80 10.99 -10.27
C LEU A 28 -8.02 9.68 -10.29
N ARG A 29 -7.29 9.42 -11.38
CA ARG A 29 -6.37 8.30 -11.48
C ARG A 29 -5.27 8.37 -10.43
N TRP A 30 -4.69 9.56 -10.23
CA TRP A 30 -3.67 9.80 -9.21
C TRP A 30 -4.21 9.53 -7.80
N CYS A 31 -5.37 10.10 -7.47
CA CYS A 31 -6.01 9.87 -6.16
C CYS A 31 -6.27 8.39 -5.91
N GLU A 32 -6.75 7.66 -6.91
CA GLU A 32 -6.99 6.21 -6.79
C GLU A 32 -5.68 5.42 -6.61
N TRP A 33 -4.61 5.78 -7.31
CA TRP A 33 -3.28 5.18 -7.08
C TRP A 33 -2.74 5.48 -5.69
N MET A 34 -2.89 6.72 -5.18
CA MET A 34 -2.53 7.07 -3.81
C MET A 34 -3.29 6.21 -2.81
N ALA A 35 -4.61 6.11 -2.94
CA ALA A 35 -5.47 5.31 -2.05
C ALA A 35 -5.07 3.83 -2.05
N ARG A 36 -4.76 3.26 -3.22
CA ARG A 36 -4.30 1.86 -3.34
C ARG A 36 -2.94 1.64 -2.68
N VAL A 37 -1.98 2.53 -2.94
CA VAL A 37 -0.64 2.43 -2.36
C VAL A 37 -0.71 2.54 -0.84
N GLU A 38 -1.43 3.54 -0.31
CA GLU A 38 -1.63 3.69 1.13
C GLU A 38 -2.29 2.45 1.73
N ALA A 39 -3.38 1.95 1.13
CA ALA A 39 -4.08 0.75 1.61
C ALA A 39 -3.18 -0.49 1.67
N VAL A 40 -2.33 -0.70 0.65
CA VAL A 40 -1.37 -1.81 0.63
C VAL A 40 -0.35 -1.69 1.76
N ILE A 41 0.18 -0.49 2.01
CA ILE A 41 1.17 -0.27 3.07
C ILE A 41 0.51 -0.36 4.45
N PHE A 42 -0.71 0.14 4.60
CA PHE A 42 -1.48 0.06 5.82
C PHE A 42 -1.81 -1.38 6.23
N ALA A 43 -2.16 -2.23 5.26
CA ALA A 43 -2.49 -3.63 5.51
C ALA A 43 -1.26 -4.52 5.78
N ALA A 44 -0.05 -4.04 5.51
CA ALA A 44 1.16 -4.85 5.62
C ALA A 44 1.78 -4.80 7.03
N ASN A 45 2.16 -5.97 7.55
CA ASN A 45 2.89 -6.09 8.82
C ASN A 45 4.42 -5.87 8.65
N GLU A 46 4.92 -5.91 7.42
CA GLU A 46 6.33 -5.73 7.06
C GLU A 46 6.49 -4.58 6.07
N PRO A 47 7.69 -3.96 5.97
CA PRO A 47 7.94 -2.91 5.00
C PRO A 47 7.64 -3.35 3.56
N VAL A 48 6.80 -2.58 2.86
CA VAL A 48 6.37 -2.89 1.50
C VAL A 48 7.38 -2.38 0.50
N THR A 49 7.88 -3.26 -0.34
CA THR A 49 8.89 -2.91 -1.36
C THR A 49 8.27 -2.24 -2.57
N ARG A 50 9.11 -1.56 -3.35
CA ARG A 50 8.71 -0.92 -4.61
C ARG A 50 8.08 -1.89 -5.61
N SER A 51 8.58 -3.13 -5.67
CA SER A 51 8.06 -4.15 -6.57
C SER A 51 6.64 -4.59 -6.22
N VAL A 52 6.27 -4.55 -4.93
CA VAL A 52 4.89 -4.81 -4.50
C VAL A 52 3.99 -3.64 -4.91
N LEU A 53 4.40 -2.40 -4.65
CA LEU A 53 3.62 -1.20 -5.01
C LEU A 53 3.43 -1.06 -6.53
N ALA A 54 4.43 -1.43 -7.33
CA ALA A 54 4.34 -1.43 -8.79
C ALA A 54 3.23 -2.33 -9.35
N ARG A 55 2.68 -3.26 -8.55
CA ARG A 55 1.59 -4.15 -8.97
C ARG A 55 0.20 -3.53 -8.80
N VAL A 56 0.08 -2.35 -8.18
CA VAL A 56 -1.21 -1.69 -7.91
C VAL A 56 -1.34 -0.32 -8.57
N VAL A 57 -0.32 0.11 -9.32
CA VAL A 57 -0.28 1.37 -10.08
C VAL A 57 0.04 1.11 -11.55
N GLY A 58 -0.23 2.09 -12.42
CA GLY A 58 0.09 1.98 -13.85
C GLY A 58 1.59 1.93 -14.12
N LYS A 59 1.99 1.35 -15.27
CA LYS A 59 3.41 1.12 -15.62
C LYS A 59 4.30 2.36 -15.59
N ASN A 60 3.72 3.51 -15.92
CA ASN A 60 4.44 4.79 -15.99
C ASN A 60 4.27 5.65 -14.72
N CYS A 61 3.62 5.11 -13.67
CA CYS A 61 3.42 5.83 -12.42
C CYS A 61 4.76 6.01 -11.69
N ASN A 62 5.03 7.23 -11.23
CA ASN A 62 6.16 7.52 -10.36
C ASN A 62 5.76 7.27 -8.89
N ILE A 63 6.12 6.10 -8.38
CA ILE A 63 5.80 5.69 -7.01
C ILE A 63 6.37 6.66 -5.96
N GLU A 64 7.54 7.27 -6.19
CA GLU A 64 8.12 8.20 -5.21
C GLU A 64 7.24 9.44 -5.02
N LEU A 65 6.66 9.96 -6.10
CA LEU A 65 5.74 11.10 -6.02
C LEU A 65 4.43 10.74 -5.33
N ILE A 66 3.89 9.52 -5.57
CA ILE A 66 2.72 9.02 -4.83
C ILE A 66 3.03 8.97 -3.33
N ILE A 67 4.21 8.45 -2.95
CA ILE A 67 4.64 8.37 -1.56
C ILE A 67 4.78 9.76 -0.93
N ASP A 68 5.34 10.73 -1.66
CA ASP A 68 5.49 12.10 -1.17
C ASP A 68 4.15 12.80 -0.97
N ASP A 69 3.19 12.60 -1.88
CA ASP A 69 1.84 13.13 -1.73
C ASP A 69 1.10 12.49 -0.55
N ILE A 70 1.19 11.16 -0.37
CA ILE A 70 0.64 10.47 0.81
C ILE A 70 1.26 11.04 2.09
N ARG A 71 2.58 11.24 2.13
CA ARG A 71 3.25 11.85 3.29
C ARG A 71 2.74 13.25 3.59
N ALA A 72 2.50 14.06 2.55
CA ALA A 72 1.92 15.40 2.71
C ALA A 72 0.53 15.35 3.34
N GLU A 73 -0.34 14.44 2.89
CA GLU A 73 -1.68 14.24 3.48
C GLU A 73 -1.62 13.75 4.95
N LEU A 74 -0.60 12.96 5.28
CA LEU A 74 -0.39 12.42 6.63
C LEU A 74 0.32 13.38 7.59
N ALA A 75 0.75 14.56 7.14
CA ALA A 75 1.51 15.51 7.96
C ALA A 75 0.80 15.88 9.27
N GLY A 76 -0.54 15.97 9.27
CA GLY A 76 -1.37 16.25 10.44
C GLY A 76 -1.83 15.02 11.26
N ARG A 77 -1.49 13.80 10.83
CA ARG A 77 -1.95 12.55 11.46
C ARG A 77 -0.99 12.07 12.55
N PRO A 78 -1.44 11.22 13.50
CA PRO A 78 -0.57 10.68 14.56
C PRO A 78 0.39 9.58 14.07
N TYR A 79 0.28 9.18 12.81
CA TYR A 79 1.17 8.25 12.13
C TYR A 79 1.75 8.89 10.87
N GLU A 80 2.81 8.28 10.36
CA GLU A 80 3.59 8.73 9.21
C GLU A 80 3.99 7.54 8.34
N LEU A 81 4.33 7.82 7.09
CA LEU A 81 4.83 6.84 6.15
C LEU A 81 6.35 6.96 6.03
N VAL A 82 7.10 5.96 6.51
CA VAL A 82 8.57 5.99 6.56
C VAL A 82 9.19 4.99 5.61
N ALA A 83 10.36 5.32 5.06
CA ALA A 83 11.18 4.37 4.32
C ALA A 83 12.08 3.59 5.30
N VAL A 84 12.02 2.26 5.28
CA VAL A 84 12.78 1.37 6.16
C VAL A 84 13.05 0.03 5.48
N ALA A 85 14.24 -0.54 5.68
CA ALA A 85 14.63 -1.84 5.13
C ALA A 85 14.40 -1.99 3.61
N GLY A 86 14.51 -0.90 2.84
CA GLY A 86 14.29 -0.90 1.38
C GLY A 86 12.82 -0.90 0.94
N GLY A 87 11.89 -0.65 1.86
CA GLY A 87 10.46 -0.47 1.58
C GLY A 87 9.84 0.66 2.38
N TRP A 88 8.51 0.74 2.38
CA TRP A 88 7.74 1.73 3.12
C TRP A 88 6.83 1.07 4.16
N GLN A 89 6.65 1.74 5.29
CA GLN A 89 5.80 1.24 6.38
C GLN A 89 5.11 2.40 7.09
N HIS A 90 3.85 2.21 7.50
CA HIS A 90 3.21 3.11 8.46
C HIS A 90 3.84 2.94 9.84
N ARG A 91 4.14 4.06 10.50
CA ARG A 91 4.59 4.08 11.88
C ARG A 91 3.94 5.21 12.65
N THR A 92 3.71 4.99 13.94
CA THR A 92 3.27 6.06 14.83
C THR A 92 4.40 7.07 15.00
N LYS A 93 4.06 8.37 15.00
CA LYS A 93 5.03 9.43 15.26
C LYS A 93 5.57 9.30 16.68
N LYS A 94 6.88 9.54 16.83
CA LYS A 94 7.60 9.37 18.11
C LYS A 94 6.99 10.13 19.29
N VAL A 95 6.36 11.28 19.05
CA VAL A 95 5.71 12.10 20.09
C VAL A 95 4.60 11.35 20.85
N PHE A 96 4.00 10.33 20.24
CA PHE A 96 2.99 9.49 20.89
C PHE A 96 3.57 8.26 21.60
N GLY A 97 4.91 8.19 21.76
CA GLY A 97 5.59 7.07 22.40
C GLY A 97 5.06 6.77 23.80
N ASP A 98 4.92 7.79 24.65
CA ASP A 98 4.42 7.62 26.01
C ASP A 98 2.99 7.04 26.03
N ALA A 99 2.12 7.50 25.12
CA ALA A 99 0.75 7.02 25.02
C ALA A 99 0.65 5.55 24.53
N ILE A 100 1.62 5.08 23.74
CA ILE A 100 1.68 3.69 23.27
C ILE A 100 2.13 2.73 24.38
N HIS A 101 3.00 3.19 25.29
CA HIS A 101 3.57 2.36 26.36
C HIS A 101 2.85 2.49 27.70
N ALA A 102 1.75 3.24 27.74
CA ALA A 102 0.92 3.41 28.93
C ALA A 102 0.27 2.11 29.41
#